data_AF-A0A2X3H0P5-F1
#
_entry.id   AF-A0A2X3H0P5-F1
#
_cell.length_a   1.000
_cell.length_b   1.000
_cell.length_c   1.000
_cell.angle_alpha   90.00
_cell.angle_beta   90.00
_cell.angle_gamma   90.00
#
_symmetry.space_group_name_H-M   'P 1'
#
loop_
_entity.id
_entity.type
_entity.pdbx_description
1 polymer ?
#
loop_
_entity_poly.entity_id
_entity_poly.type
_entity_poly.pdbx_seq_one_letter_code
_entity_poly.pdbx_strand_id
1 'polypeptide(L)'
;MLPTQNGFLDKIVADFSVEDAERIKTIERTTNHDVKAVEYFLKEKVADVAELHAVSEFIHFACTSEDINNLSHALMLKTPATKWFCLTGAN
;
A
#
# COMPACT_ATOMS: atom_id res chain seq x y z
N MET A 1 -25.21 -0.89 -8.07
CA MET A 1 -24.28 -2.03 -8.05
C MET A 1 -23.25 -1.70 -7.01
N LEU A 2 -23.25 -2.39 -5.87
CA LEU A 2 -22.24 -2.18 -4.84
C LEU A 2 -20.87 -2.40 -5.50
N PRO A 3 -19.89 -1.51 -5.33
CA PRO A 3 -18.54 -1.82 -5.78
C PRO A 3 -18.18 -3.16 -5.13
N THR A 4 -17.78 -4.14 -5.94
CA THR A 4 -17.20 -5.38 -5.44
C THR A 4 -16.04 -4.99 -4.51
N GLN A 5 -15.72 -5.78 -3.48
CA GLN A 5 -14.65 -5.42 -2.53
C GLN A 5 -13.32 -5.16 -3.28
N ASN A 6 -13.08 -5.90 -4.36
CA ASN A 6 -11.97 -5.63 -5.28
C ASN A 6 -12.03 -4.24 -5.90
N GLY A 7 -13.22 -3.75 -6.29
CA GLY A 7 -13.39 -2.39 -6.79
C GLY A 7 -13.09 -1.29 -5.76
N PHE A 8 -13.12 -1.58 -4.45
CA PHE A 8 -12.60 -0.65 -3.44
C PHE A 8 -11.07 -0.65 -3.42
N LEU A 9 -10.44 -1.82 -3.46
CA LEU A 9 -8.98 -1.94 -3.50
C LEU A 9 -8.39 -1.34 -4.80
N ASP A 10 -9.07 -1.55 -5.93
CA ASP A 10 -8.70 -0.96 -7.21
C ASP A 10 -8.75 0.58 -7.17
N LYS A 11 -9.70 1.16 -6.41
CA LYS A 11 -9.76 2.61 -6.21
C LYS A 11 -8.60 3.13 -5.39
N ILE A 12 -8.16 2.42 -4.35
CA ILE A 12 -6.96 2.81 -3.59
C ILE A 12 -5.76 2.95 -4.53
N VAL A 13 -5.63 2.03 -5.50
CA VAL A 13 -4.56 2.07 -6.51
C VAL A 13 -4.78 3.18 -7.55
N ALA A 14 -6.00 3.34 -8.05
CA ALA A 14 -6.32 4.31 -9.11
C ALA A 14 -6.20 5.77 -8.63
N ASP A 15 -6.66 6.01 -7.40
CA ASP A 15 -6.79 7.33 -6.78
C ASP A 15 -5.61 7.67 -5.84
N PHE A 16 -4.57 6.83 -5.80
CA PHE A 16 -3.36 7.08 -5.01
C PHE A 16 -2.80 8.47 -5.30
N SER A 17 -2.58 9.25 -4.24
CA SER A 17 -2.20 10.66 -4.31
C SER A 17 -0.91 10.96 -3.53
N VAL A 18 -0.43 12.21 -3.65
CA VAL A 18 0.76 12.66 -2.90
C VAL A 18 0.49 12.70 -1.40
N GLU A 19 -0.73 13.05 -0.99
CA GLU A 19 -1.15 13.08 0.41
C GLU A 19 -1.11 11.68 1.03
N ASP A 20 -1.47 10.64 0.26
CA ASP A 20 -1.33 9.25 0.70
C ASP A 20 0.14 8.86 0.89
N ALA A 21 1.04 9.31 0.00
CA ALA A 21 2.48 9.10 0.16
C ALA A 21 3.03 9.82 1.40
N GLU A 22 2.58 11.04 1.69
CA GLU A 22 2.94 11.78 2.91
C GLU A 22 2.43 11.09 4.18
N ARG A 23 1.22 10.51 4.13
CA ARG A 23 0.69 9.71 5.24
C ARG A 23 1.59 8.51 5.51
N ILE A 24 2.01 7.80 4.47
CA ILE A 24 2.92 6.65 4.60
C ILE A 24 4.25 7.10 5.20
N LYS A 25 4.85 8.22 4.74
CA LYS A 25 6.07 8.77 5.33
C LYS A 25 5.89 9.17 6.80
N THR A 26 4.72 9.66 7.19
CA THR A 26 4.41 9.97 8.60
C THR A 26 4.41 8.70 9.47
N ILE A 27 3.84 7.61 8.97
CA ILE A 27 3.84 6.31 9.64
C ILE A 27 5.27 5.75 9.70
N GLU A 28 6.02 5.85 8.59
CA GLU A 28 7.41 5.39 8.49
C GLU A 28 8.32 6.05 9.53
N ARG A 29 8.12 7.33 9.84
CA ARG A 29 8.87 8.00 10.91
C ARG A 29 8.70 7.35 12.28
N THR A 30 7.60 6.65 12.50
CA THR A 30 7.31 5.93 13.76
C THR A 30 7.76 4.47 13.68
N THR A 31 7.54 3.80 12.55
CA THR A 31 7.90 2.38 12.37
C THR A 31 9.37 2.18 12.02
N ASN A 32 10.04 3.20 11.50
CA ASN A 32 11.37 3.15 10.88
C ASN A 32 11.50 2.02 9.84
N HIS A 33 10.41 1.74 9.13
CA HIS A 33 10.33 0.68 8.13
C HIS A 33 9.25 1.03 7.11
N ASP A 34 9.70 1.19 5.87
CA ASP A 34 8.92 1.54 4.68
C ASP A 34 7.76 0.57 4.36
N VAL A 35 8.03 -0.73 4.21
CA VAL A 35 7.01 -1.73 3.91
C VAL A 35 5.99 -1.84 5.04
N LYS A 36 6.45 -1.75 6.29
CA LYS A 36 5.53 -1.75 7.44
C LYS A 36 4.64 -0.51 7.45
N ALA A 37 5.16 0.65 7.04
CA ALA A 37 4.36 1.87 6.94
C ALA A 37 3.26 1.75 5.88
N VAL A 38 3.55 1.11 4.73
CA VAL A 38 2.55 0.82 3.70
C VAL A 38 1.48 -0.16 4.22
N GLU A 39 1.87 -1.19 4.98
CA GLU A 39 0.91 -2.11 5.61
C GLU A 39 -0.07 -1.37 6.53
N TYR A 40 0.45 -0.53 7.43
CA TYR A 40 -0.39 0.26 8.33
C TYR A 40 -1.31 1.23 7.59
N PHE A 41 -0.80 1.89 6.55
CA PHE A 41 -1.62 2.75 5.70
C PHE A 41 -2.78 1.98 5.04
N LEU A 42 -2.53 0.78 4.51
CA LEU A 42 -3.59 -0.04 3.92
C LEU A 42 -4.60 -0.49 4.97
N LYS A 43 -4.16 -0.85 6.18
CA LYS A 43 -5.05 -1.13 7.32
C LYS A 43 -5.93 0.07 7.67
N GLU A 44 -5.38 1.29 7.67
CA GLU A 44 -6.16 2.52 7.87
C GLU A 44 -7.21 2.73 6.77
N LYS A 45 -6.85 2.55 5.49
CA LYS A 45 -7.77 2.76 4.36
C LYS A 45 -8.93 1.78 4.30
N VAL A 46 -8.73 0.54 4.76
CA VAL A 46 -9.79 -0.49 4.75
C VAL A 46 -10.59 -0.54 6.05
N ALA A 47 -10.22 0.24 7.08
CA ALA A 47 -10.87 0.21 8.39
C ALA A 47 -12.37 0.54 8.34
N ASP A 48 -12.75 1.46 7.43
CA ASP A 48 -14.15 1.89 7.26
C ASP A 48 -15.00 0.86 6.50
N VAL A 49 -14.39 -0.18 5.93
CA VAL A 49 -15.07 -1.25 5.20
C VAL A 49 -15.07 -2.51 6.08
N ALA A 50 -16.17 -2.74 6.80
CA ALA A 50 -16.28 -3.80 7.82
C ALA A 50 -15.75 -5.18 7.38
N GLU A 51 -16.03 -5.58 6.14
CA GLU A 51 -15.56 -6.87 5.59
C GLU A 51 -14.06 -6.90 5.30
N LEU A 52 -13.49 -5.79 4.80
CA LEU A 52 -12.05 -5.68 4.56
C LEU A 52 -11.27 -5.49 5.86
N HIS A 53 -11.85 -4.78 6.82
CA HIS A 53 -11.32 -4.65 8.17
C HIS A 53 -11.27 -6.02 8.89
N ALA A 54 -12.28 -6.87 8.71
CA ALA A 54 -12.28 -8.22 9.28
C ALA A 54 -11.13 -9.11 8.75
N VAL A 55 -10.60 -8.80 7.56
CA VAL A 55 -9.47 -9.51 6.94
C VAL A 55 -8.21 -8.67 6.84
N SER A 56 -8.13 -7.50 7.49
CA SER A 56 -6.99 -6.60 7.37
C SER A 56 -5.69 -7.19 7.92
N GLU A 57 -5.78 -8.18 8.80
CA GLU A 57 -4.63 -8.96 9.29
C GLU A 57 -4.03 -9.88 8.24
N PHE A 58 -4.71 -10.10 7.11
CA PHE A 58 -4.14 -10.81 5.96
C PHE A 58 -3.31 -9.91 5.04
N ILE A 59 -3.31 -8.59 5.25
CA ILE A 59 -2.43 -7.68 4.52
C ILE A 59 -0.98 -7.98 4.92
N HIS A 60 -0.14 -8.31 3.94
CA HIS A 60 1.25 -8.77 4.13
C HIS A 60 1.36 -10.15 4.84
N PHE A 61 0.31 -10.98 4.82
CA PHE A 61 0.38 -12.33 5.39
C PHE A 61 1.30 -13.25 4.59
N ALA A 62 2.22 -13.92 5.29
CA ALA A 62 3.22 -14.82 4.71
C ALA A 62 4.17 -14.18 3.67
N CYS A 63 4.21 -12.85 3.61
CA CYS A 63 5.18 -12.10 2.81
C CYS A 63 6.29 -11.53 3.70
N THR A 64 7.46 -11.36 3.12
CA THR A 64 8.55 -10.57 3.68
C THR A 64 8.63 -9.21 2.99
N SER A 65 9.40 -8.28 3.56
CA SER A 65 9.69 -6.99 2.93
C SER A 65 10.36 -7.15 1.56
N GLU A 66 11.19 -8.19 1.38
CA GLU A 66 11.87 -8.45 0.11
C GLU A 66 10.92 -8.91 -0.99
N ASP A 67 9.86 -9.66 -0.65
CA ASP A 67 8.85 -10.07 -1.63
C ASP A 67 8.14 -8.85 -2.24
N ILE A 68 7.86 -7.84 -1.41
CA ILE A 68 7.23 -6.59 -1.85
C ILE A 68 8.20 -5.74 -2.67
N ASN A 69 9.42 -5.54 -2.16
CA ASN A 69 10.41 -4.67 -2.79
C ASN A 69 10.88 -5.22 -4.14
N ASN A 70 11.12 -6.53 -4.23
CA ASN A 70 11.56 -7.15 -5.48
C ASN A 70 10.50 -7.04 -6.56
N LEU A 71 9.23 -7.28 -6.21
CA LEU A 71 8.12 -7.14 -7.14
C LEU A 71 7.91 -5.68 -7.57
N SER A 72 7.97 -4.73 -6.63
CA SER A 72 7.82 -3.30 -6.95
C SER A 72 8.90 -2.84 -7.92
N HIS A 73 10.16 -3.20 -7.67
CA HIS A 73 11.27 -2.83 -8.57
C HIS A 73 11.15 -3.50 -9.95
N ALA A 74 10.77 -4.78 -10.01
CA ALA A 74 10.53 -5.47 -11.28
C ALA A 74 9.43 -4.79 -12.11
N LEU A 75 8.33 -4.36 -11.46
CA LEU A 75 7.24 -3.64 -12.12
C LEU A 75 7.68 -2.24 -12.57
N MET A 76 8.48 -1.54 -11.77
CA MET A 76 9.05 -0.23 -12.16
C MET A 76 9.88 -0.32 -13.44
N LEU A 77 10.70 -1.36 -13.57
CA LEU A 77 11.52 -1.60 -14.77
C LEU A 77 10.67 -2.02 -15.98
N LYS A 78 9.61 -2.80 -15.75
CA LYS A 78 8.73 -3.30 -16.82
C LYS A 78 7.73 -2.25 -17.31
N THR A 79 7.30 -1.35 -16.44
CA THR A 79 6.25 -0.36 -16.74
C THR A 79 6.52 0.93 -15.97
N PRO A 80 7.26 1.88 -16.57
CA PRO A 80 7.62 3.15 -15.90
C PRO A 80 6.42 4.05 -15.56
N ALA A 81 5.20 3.72 -16.02
CA ALA A 81 3.97 4.45 -15.74
C ALA A 81 3.24 4.03 -14.44
N THR A 82 3.84 3.16 -13.62
CA THR A 82 3.20 2.72 -12.37
C THR A 82 3.25 3.86 -11.34
N LYS A 83 2.08 4.44 -11.00
CA LYS A 83 1.89 5.62 -10.12
C LYS A 83 2.54 5.55 -8.72
N TRP A 84 2.96 4.37 -8.27
CA TRP A 84 3.57 4.14 -6.94
C TRP A 84 5.03 4.60 -6.85
N PHE A 85 5.39 5.67 -7.56
CA PHE A 85 6.76 6.17 -7.64
C PHE A 85 7.24 6.57 -6.24
N CYS A 86 8.17 5.77 -5.72
CA CYS A 86 9.12 6.09 -4.65
C CYS A 86 8.53 6.34 -3.25
N LEU A 87 8.25 5.27 -2.52
CA LEU A 87 8.27 5.28 -1.05
C LEU A 87 9.54 4.64 -0.47
N THR A 88 10.25 3.84 -1.27
CA THR A 88 11.45 3.09 -0.85
C THR A 88 12.78 3.85 -0.99
N GLY A 89 12.77 5.14 -1.40
CA GLY A 89 14.01 5.80 -1.84
C GLY A 89 14.14 7.31 -1.65
N ALA A 90 13.28 7.97 -0.87
CA ALA A 90 13.51 9.37 -0.47
C ALA A 90 13.95 9.42 0.99
N ASN A 91 15.27 9.43 1.18
CA ASN A 91 15.94 9.88 2.39
C ASN A 91 16.56 11.25 2.09
#